data_AF-A0A498AIW2-F1
#
_entry.id   AF-A0A498AIW2-F1
#
_cell.length_a   1.000
_cell.length_b   1.000
_cell.length_c   1.000
_cell.angle_alpha   90.00
_cell.angle_beta   90.00
_cell.angle_gamma   90.00
#
_symmetry.space_group_name_H-M   'P 1'
#
loop_
_entity.id
_entity.type
_entity.pdbx_description
1 polymer ?
#
loop_
_entity_poly.entity_id
_entity_poly.type
_entity_poly.pdbx_seq_one_letter_code
_entity_poly.pdbx_strand_id
1 'polypeptide(L)'
;MTERRSVGRDRGSFTAELAAGLPALLLLLLAGLSAVNAVGTRAGCLHAAREAALAASRGADGADAASRAAPPGAEVTVTVDGQRVVATVRAPVRALGSRLPRISVTATAVAAVEPGVVGTDPLGPGAAEPATPGVEPPEGGS
;
A
#
# COMPACT_ATOMS: atom_id res chain seq x y z
N MET A 1 15.89 -50.02 -51.69
CA MET A 1 16.16 -48.87 -50.81
C MET A 1 15.13 -48.92 -49.71
N THR A 2 15.48 -49.57 -48.59
CA THR A 2 14.49 -49.97 -47.57
C THR A 2 14.56 -48.96 -46.44
N GLU A 3 13.59 -48.05 -46.36
CA GLU A 3 13.43 -47.19 -45.20
C GLU A 3 13.09 -48.05 -43.97
N ARG A 4 13.99 -48.04 -42.99
CA ARG A 4 13.69 -48.54 -41.65
C ARG A 4 12.79 -47.52 -40.96
N ARG A 5 11.50 -47.82 -40.88
CA ARG A 5 10.57 -47.08 -40.02
C ARG A 5 11.00 -47.22 -38.56
N SER A 6 11.25 -46.10 -37.89
CA SER A 6 11.59 -46.06 -36.47
C SER A 6 10.37 -46.36 -35.59
N VAL A 7 10.06 -47.64 -35.42
CA VAL A 7 9.06 -48.12 -34.45
C VAL A 7 9.68 -48.05 -33.05
N GLY A 8 9.69 -46.82 -32.50
CA GLY A 8 10.26 -46.52 -31.19
C GLY A 8 10.15 -45.04 -30.81
N ARG A 9 9.78 -44.17 -31.76
CA ARG A 9 9.76 -42.70 -31.55
C ARG A 9 8.58 -42.21 -30.72
N ASP A 10 7.40 -42.85 -30.80
CA ASP A 10 6.19 -42.41 -30.07
C ASP A 10 6.19 -42.74 -28.57
N ARG A 11 6.76 -43.88 -28.14
CA ARG A 11 6.75 -44.25 -26.70
C ARG A 11 7.73 -43.42 -25.86
N GLY A 12 8.81 -42.95 -26.48
CA GLY A 12 9.78 -42.06 -25.86
C GLY A 12 9.35 -40.59 -25.84
N SER A 13 8.57 -40.14 -26.84
CA SER A 13 8.10 -38.75 -26.91
C SER A 13 7.18 -38.42 -25.73
N PHE A 14 6.19 -39.27 -25.42
CA PHE A 14 5.27 -39.02 -24.31
C PHE A 14 6.00 -38.91 -22.97
N THR A 15 6.94 -39.82 -22.71
CA THR A 15 7.74 -39.77 -21.47
C THR A 15 8.65 -38.54 -21.44
N ALA A 16 9.26 -38.17 -22.57
CA ALA A 16 10.11 -36.98 -22.67
C ALA A 16 9.31 -35.67 -22.54
N GLU A 17 8.12 -35.61 -23.12
CA GLU A 17 7.20 -34.49 -23.03
C GLU A 17 6.71 -34.30 -21.60
N LEU A 18 6.38 -35.38 -20.89
CA LEU A 18 5.97 -35.31 -19.49
C LEU A 18 7.17 -34.97 -18.59
N ALA A 19 8.37 -35.48 -18.90
CA ALA A 19 9.59 -35.18 -18.17
C ALA A 19 9.98 -33.69 -18.26
N ALA A 20 9.69 -33.01 -19.37
CA ALA A 20 9.92 -31.57 -19.52
C ALA A 20 8.69 -30.72 -19.10
N GLY A 21 7.49 -31.20 -19.40
CA GLY A 21 6.23 -30.49 -19.20
C GLY A 21 5.84 -30.38 -17.73
N LEU A 22 6.01 -31.43 -16.93
CA LEU A 22 5.69 -31.38 -15.50
C LEU A 22 6.57 -30.35 -14.75
N PRO A 23 7.92 -30.35 -14.90
CA PRO A 23 8.74 -29.30 -14.30
C PRO A 23 8.38 -27.90 -14.78
N ALA A 24 8.09 -27.71 -16.07
CA ALA A 24 7.70 -26.41 -16.61
C ALA A 24 6.37 -25.91 -16.00
N LEU A 25 5.37 -26.79 -15.88
CA LEU A 25 4.09 -26.47 -15.25
C LEU A 25 4.25 -26.17 -13.76
N LEU A 26 5.10 -26.92 -13.05
CA LEU A 26 5.42 -26.61 -11.66
C LEU A 26 6.07 -25.24 -11.54
N LEU A 27 7.09 -24.92 -12.34
CA LEU A 27 7.72 -23.60 -12.33
C LEU A 27 6.71 -22.48 -12.62
N LEU A 28 5.83 -22.68 -13.59
CA LEU A 28 4.77 -21.72 -13.92
C LEU A 28 3.80 -21.52 -12.75
N LEU A 29 3.37 -22.62 -12.11
CA LEU A 29 2.51 -22.56 -10.92
C LEU A 29 3.19 -21.81 -9.77
N LEU A 30 4.46 -22.13 -9.49
CA LEU A 30 5.23 -21.48 -8.43
C LEU A 30 5.44 -19.99 -8.71
N ALA A 31 5.69 -19.62 -9.97
CA ALA A 31 5.75 -18.23 -10.40
C ALA A 31 4.40 -17.52 -10.21
N GLY A 32 3.29 -18.17 -10.58
CA GLY A 32 1.94 -17.64 -10.39
C GLY A 32 1.61 -17.40 -8.91
N LEU A 33 1.88 -18.37 -8.03
CA LEU A 33 1.68 -18.23 -6.59
C LEU A 33 2.56 -17.12 -5.99
N SER A 34 3.82 -17.01 -6.45
CA SER A 34 4.71 -15.93 -6.04
C SER A 34 4.18 -14.56 -6.44
N ALA A 35 3.62 -14.44 -7.65
CA ALA A 35 3.01 -13.20 -8.14
C ALA A 35 1.78 -12.82 -7.32
N VAL A 36 0.87 -13.77 -7.03
CA VAL A 36 -0.30 -13.53 -6.18
C VAL A 36 0.12 -13.05 -4.79
N ASN A 37 1.13 -13.70 -4.19
CA ASN A 37 1.66 -13.29 -2.89
C ASN A 37 2.26 -11.87 -2.92
N ALA A 38 3.00 -11.53 -3.98
CA ALA A 38 3.55 -10.19 -4.17
C ALA A 38 2.46 -9.12 -4.32
N VAL A 39 1.41 -9.40 -5.09
CA VAL A 39 0.26 -8.50 -5.27
C VAL A 39 -0.51 -8.32 -3.97
N GLY A 40 -0.77 -9.39 -3.22
CA GLY A 40 -1.43 -9.31 -1.91
C GLY A 40 -0.61 -8.47 -0.91
N THR A 41 0.70 -8.70 -0.85
CA THR A 41 1.60 -7.90 0.00
C THR A 41 1.59 -6.42 -0.42
N ARG A 42 1.59 -6.13 -1.72
CA ARG A 42 1.54 -4.76 -2.24
C ARG A 42 0.22 -4.07 -1.91
N ALA A 43 -0.90 -4.79 -2.00
CA ALA A 43 -2.22 -4.27 -1.59
C ALA A 43 -2.24 -3.92 -0.09
N GLY A 44 -1.66 -4.76 0.76
CA GLY A 44 -1.47 -4.47 2.18
C GLY A 44 -0.60 -3.24 2.44
N CYS A 45 0.53 -3.11 1.72
CA CYS A 45 1.37 -1.91 1.79
C CYS A 45 0.59 -0.64 1.40
N LEU A 46 -0.24 -0.71 0.35
CA LEU A 46 -1.04 0.43 -0.10
C LEU A 46 -2.12 0.81 0.93
N HIS A 47 -2.77 -0.20 1.52
CA HIS A 47 -3.74 0.04 2.58
C HIS A 47 -3.10 0.72 3.80
N ALA A 48 -1.97 0.19 4.28
CA ALA A 48 -1.22 0.78 5.38
C ALA A 48 -0.72 2.20 5.05
N ALA A 49 -0.20 2.43 3.84
CA ALA A 49 0.20 3.77 3.40
C ALA A 49 -0.99 4.75 3.41
N ARG A 50 -2.16 4.31 2.97
CA ARG A 50 -3.37 5.15 2.97
C ARG A 50 -3.80 5.49 4.40
N GLU A 51 -3.81 4.53 5.31
CA GLU A 51 -4.14 4.80 6.72
C GLU A 51 -3.13 5.75 7.38
N ALA A 52 -1.84 5.55 7.10
CA ALA A 52 -0.77 6.43 7.57
C ALA A 52 -0.94 7.87 7.07
N ALA A 53 -1.20 8.04 5.77
CA ALA A 53 -1.40 9.35 5.15
C ALA A 53 -2.62 10.08 5.73
N LEU A 54 -3.73 9.37 5.96
CA LEU A 54 -4.96 9.92 6.53
C LEU A 54 -4.85 10.22 8.03
N ALA A 55 -4.09 9.43 8.78
CA ALA A 55 -3.80 9.73 10.18
C ALA A 55 -2.94 10.99 10.29
N ALA A 56 -1.84 11.04 9.56
CA ALA A 56 -0.94 12.19 9.59
C ALA A 56 -1.54 13.45 8.96
N SER A 57 -2.47 13.35 8.00
CA SER A 57 -3.17 14.54 7.50
C SER A 57 -4.02 15.22 8.57
N ARG A 58 -4.48 14.47 9.56
CA ARG A 58 -5.25 14.94 10.72
C ARG A 58 -4.37 15.32 11.91
N GLY A 59 -3.05 15.31 11.74
CA GLY A 59 -2.10 15.58 12.81
C GLY A 59 -1.90 14.41 13.81
N ALA A 60 -2.45 13.23 13.51
CA ALA A 60 -2.19 12.03 14.31
C ALA A 60 -0.89 11.32 13.88
N ASP A 61 -0.41 10.39 14.70
CA ASP A 61 0.77 9.59 14.36
C ASP A 61 0.47 8.61 13.22
N GLY A 62 0.96 8.93 12.02
CA GLY A 62 0.82 8.10 10.83
C GLY A 62 1.61 6.80 10.88
N ALA A 63 2.73 6.75 11.61
CA ALA A 63 3.55 5.53 11.72
C ALA A 63 2.86 4.49 12.60
N ASP A 64 2.27 4.92 13.71
CA ASP A 64 1.45 4.06 14.57
C ASP A 64 0.22 3.51 13.82
N ALA A 65 -0.49 4.36 13.07
CA ALA A 65 -1.60 3.92 12.22
C ALA A 65 -1.16 2.89 11.17
N ALA A 66 -0.05 3.14 10.48
CA ALA A 66 0.50 2.21 9.51
C ALA A 66 0.85 0.86 10.14
N SER A 67 1.45 0.86 11.33
CA SER A 67 1.98 -0.34 11.99
C SER A 67 0.90 -1.40 12.25
N ARG A 68 -0.35 -0.97 12.48
CA ARG A 68 -1.51 -1.86 12.69
C ARG A 68 -1.98 -2.56 11.42
N ALA A 69 -1.74 -1.95 10.26
CA ALA A 69 -2.19 -2.45 8.96
C ALA A 69 -1.06 -2.97 8.05
N ALA A 70 0.20 -2.70 8.41
CA ALA A 70 1.35 -3.02 7.60
C ALA A 70 1.63 -4.54 7.54
N PRO A 71 2.05 -5.06 6.38
CA PRO A 71 2.51 -6.44 6.30
C PRO A 71 3.72 -6.73 7.22
N PRO A 72 3.95 -7.99 7.62
CA PRO A 72 5.09 -8.35 8.47
C PRO A 72 6.44 -7.96 7.87
N GLY A 73 7.29 -7.32 8.69
CA GLY A 73 8.61 -6.87 8.27
C GLY A 73 8.59 -5.68 7.31
N ALA A 74 7.46 -4.98 7.21
CA ALA A 74 7.36 -3.75 6.45
C ALA A 74 8.07 -2.58 7.16
N GLU A 75 8.69 -1.74 6.36
CA GLU A 75 9.25 -0.45 6.73
C GLU A 75 8.27 0.64 6.31
N VAL A 76 8.00 1.57 7.22
CA VAL A 76 7.06 2.67 7.02
C VAL A 76 7.82 3.98 7.10
N THR A 77 7.59 4.86 6.13
CA THR A 77 8.10 6.23 6.14
C THR A 77 6.93 7.18 5.90
N VAL A 78 6.77 8.16 6.79
CA VAL A 78 5.74 9.20 6.66
C VAL A 78 6.44 10.54 6.67
N THR A 79 6.19 11.35 5.64
CA THR A 79 6.76 12.68 5.48
C THR A 79 5.65 13.69 5.22
N VAL A 80 5.66 14.81 5.94
CA VAL A 80 4.78 15.94 5.67
C VAL A 80 5.56 16.96 4.84
N ASP A 81 5.08 17.22 3.62
CA ASP A 81 5.63 18.18 2.68
C ASP A 81 4.60 19.31 2.46
N GLY A 82 4.78 20.40 3.20
CA GLY A 82 3.90 21.57 3.16
C GLY A 82 2.46 21.23 3.53
N GLN A 83 1.59 21.10 2.52
CA GLN A 83 0.15 20.78 2.67
C GLN A 83 -0.19 19.35 2.23
N ARG A 84 0.82 18.50 2.06
CA ARG A 84 0.64 17.10 1.66
C ARG A 84 1.36 16.19 2.64
N VAL A 85 0.74 15.07 2.96
CA VAL A 85 1.37 13.95 3.66
C VAL A 85 1.65 12.87 2.64
N VAL A 86 2.88 12.41 2.58
CA VAL A 86 3.31 11.28 1.76
C VAL A 86 3.69 10.14 2.69
N ALA A 87 3.00 9.01 2.56
CA ALA A 87 3.31 7.80 3.29
C ALA A 87 3.78 6.71 2.31
N THR A 88 4.93 6.12 2.59
CA THR A 88 5.51 5.03 1.82
C THR A 88 5.69 3.81 2.72
N VAL A 89 5.21 2.66 2.24
CA VAL A 89 5.36 1.38 2.92
C VAL A 89 6.08 0.42 2.00
N ARG A 90 7.14 -0.20 2.51
CA ARG A 90 7.97 -1.17 1.80
C ARG A 90 7.97 -2.49 2.55
N ALA A 91 7.62 -3.59 1.90
CA ALA A 91 7.60 -4.91 2.52
C ALA A 91 8.41 -5.95 1.73
N PRO A 92 9.13 -6.85 2.41
CA PRO A 92 9.81 -7.97 1.77
C PRO A 92 8.83 -9.09 1.42
N VAL A 93 8.82 -9.50 0.16
CA VAL A 93 8.13 -10.68 -0.35
C VAL A 93 9.15 -11.80 -0.51
N ARG A 94 8.91 -12.92 0.16
CA ARG A 94 9.71 -14.14 -0.05
C ARG A 94 9.23 -14.80 -1.34
N ALA A 95 10.12 -14.89 -2.32
CA ALA A 95 9.94 -15.83 -3.42
C ALA A 95 10.05 -17.27 -2.89
N LEU A 96 9.54 -18.23 -3.66
CA LEU A 96 9.38 -19.62 -3.20
C LEU A 96 10.69 -20.27 -2.69
N GLY A 97 10.72 -20.59 -1.40
CA GLY A 97 11.86 -21.25 -0.75
C GLY A 97 12.90 -20.29 -0.17
N SER A 98 13.71 -20.79 0.76
CA SER A 98 14.74 -20.00 1.48
C SER A 98 15.95 -19.62 0.62
N ARG A 99 16.03 -20.15 -0.61
CA ARG A 99 17.18 -20.01 -1.52
C ARG A 99 17.03 -18.86 -2.52
N LEU A 100 15.82 -18.31 -2.70
CA LEU A 100 15.59 -17.24 -3.64
C LEU A 100 15.77 -15.86 -2.99
N PRO A 101 16.19 -14.84 -3.76
CA PRO A 101 16.30 -13.47 -3.27
C PRO A 101 14.97 -12.96 -2.73
N ARG A 102 15.01 -12.17 -1.66
CA ARG A 102 13.83 -11.42 -1.23
C ARG A 102 13.59 -10.29 -2.22
N ILE A 103 12.39 -10.24 -2.75
CA ILE A 103 11.94 -9.13 -3.59
C ILE A 103 11.21 -8.16 -2.66
N SER A 104 11.46 -6.86 -2.73
CA SER A 104 10.68 -5.88 -1.96
C SER A 104 9.59 -5.28 -2.83
N VAL A 105 8.38 -5.17 -2.30
CA VAL A 105 7.31 -4.36 -2.89
C VAL A 105 7.20 -3.05 -2.14
N THR A 106 6.84 -2.00 -2.85
CA THR A 106 6.65 -0.66 -2.29
C THR A 106 5.30 -0.11 -2.76
N ALA A 107 4.61 0.58 -1.85
CA ALA A 107 3.42 1.35 -2.14
C ALA A 107 3.51 2.72 -1.47
N THR A 108 2.94 3.72 -2.13
CA THR A 108 2.91 5.11 -1.64
C THR A 108 1.48 5.63 -1.72
N ALA A 109 1.07 6.35 -0.69
CA ALA A 109 -0.18 7.08 -0.64
C ALA A 109 0.07 8.54 -0.25
N VAL A 110 -0.76 9.44 -0.76
CA VAL A 110 -0.65 10.88 -0.50
C VAL A 110 -2.01 11.40 -0.07
N ALA A 111 -2.03 12.26 0.96
CA ALA A 111 -3.22 12.95 1.45
C ALA A 111 -2.92 14.45 1.60
N ALA A 112 -3.93 15.30 1.43
CA ALA A 112 -3.82 16.72 1.80
C ALA A 112 -3.93 16.86 3.32
N VAL A 113 -3.15 17.75 3.91
CA VAL A 113 -3.25 18.09 5.34
C VAL A 113 -4.58 18.80 5.60
N GLU A 114 -5.26 18.45 6.70
CA GLU A 114 -6.49 19.13 7.09
C GLU A 114 -6.20 20.58 7.53
N PRO A 115 -7.09 21.54 7.17
CA PRO A 115 -6.98 22.91 7.65
C PRO A 115 -6.89 22.97 9.18
N GLY A 116 -5.93 23.71 9.71
CA GLY A 116 -5.72 23.88 11.16
C GLY A 116 -4.70 22.91 11.78
N VAL A 117 -4.21 21.90 11.05
CA VAL A 117 -3.14 21.00 11.53
C VAL A 117 -1.75 21.63 11.34
N VAL A 118 -1.52 22.23 10.18
CA VAL A 118 -0.36 23.11 9.97
C VAL A 118 -0.89 24.51 10.14
N GLY A 119 -0.27 25.30 11.02
CA GLY A 119 -0.68 26.67 11.36
C GLY A 119 -0.61 27.62 10.17
N THR A 120 -1.53 27.47 9.22
CA THR A 120 -1.95 28.52 8.32
C THR A 120 -3.14 29.17 8.98
N ASP A 121 -2.90 30.29 9.65
CA ASP A 121 -3.92 31.30 9.86
C ASP A 121 -4.40 31.73 8.45
N PRO A 122 -5.60 31.35 7.98
CA PRO A 122 -6.07 31.74 6.64
C PRO A 122 -6.70 33.14 6.66
N LEU A 123 -6.73 33.79 7.82
CA LEU A 123 -7.28 35.10 8.03
C LEU A 123 -6.17 35.99 8.62
N GLY A 124 -5.83 37.08 7.94
CA GLY A 124 -5.19 38.19 8.65
C GLY A 124 -6.05 38.64 9.84
N PRO A 125 -5.52 39.44 10.78
CA PRO A 125 -6.29 39.97 11.91
C PRO A 125 -7.43 40.86 11.38
N GLY A 126 -8.61 40.28 11.16
CA GLY A 126 -9.65 40.95 10.37
C GLY A 126 -10.96 40.17 10.26
N ALA A 127 -11.41 39.53 11.35
CA ALA A 127 -12.84 39.31 11.61
C ALA A 127 -13.04 38.94 13.08
N ALA A 128 -12.61 39.82 13.98
CA ALA A 128 -13.28 39.91 15.28
C ALA A 128 -14.65 40.53 14.97
N GLU A 129 -15.65 39.69 14.74
CA GLU A 129 -17.04 40.10 14.76
C GLU A 129 -17.33 40.63 16.18
N PRO A 130 -17.61 41.94 16.37
CA PRO A 130 -17.87 42.46 17.69
C PRO A 130 -19.20 41.89 18.19
N ALA A 131 -19.12 41.16 19.30
CA ALA A 131 -20.27 40.82 20.13
C ALA A 131 -21.10 42.08 20.37
N THR A 132 -22.31 42.12 19.83
CA THR A 132 -23.33 43.08 20.24
C THR A 132 -23.69 42.80 21.70
N PRO A 133 -23.45 43.73 22.66
CA PRO A 133 -23.98 43.58 23.99
C PRO A 133 -25.50 43.72 23.93
N GLY A 134 -26.19 42.84 24.66
CA GLY A 134 -27.64 42.82 24.76
C GLY A 134 -28.19 44.19 25.16
N VAL A 135 -29.18 44.66 24.40
CA VAL A 135 -30.04 45.76 24.80
C VAL A 135 -31.06 45.18 25.78
N GLU A 136 -30.81 45.43 27.07
CA GLU A 136 -31.75 45.26 28.17
C GLU A 136 -32.86 46.32 28.02
N PRO A 137 -34.16 45.96 27.97
CA PRO A 137 -35.24 46.95 27.97
C PRO A 137 -35.42 47.52 29.39
N PRO A 138 -35.64 48.85 29.54
CA PRO A 138 -35.81 49.45 30.86
C PRO A 138 -37.15 49.04 31.50
N GLU A 139 -37.05 48.51 32.72
CA GLU A 139 -38.16 48.39 33.66
C GLU A 139 -38.52 49.75 34.28
N GLY A 140 -39.83 49.97 34.47
CA GLY A 140 -40.42 51.05 35.27
C GLY A 140 -40.86 52.27 34.44
N GLY A 141 -42.08 52.78 34.53
CA GLY A 141 -43.16 52.56 35.48
C GLY A 141 -43.96 53.87 35.57
N SER A 142 -45.28 53.78 35.43
CA SER A 142 -46.34 54.42 36.21
C SER A 142 -47.59 54.66 35.38
#